data_AF-A0A8H3ZQ85-F1
#
_entry.id   AF-A0A8H3ZQ85-F1
#
_cell.length_a   1.000
_cell.length_b   1.000
_cell.length_c   1.000
_cell.angle_alpha   90.00
_cell.angle_beta   90.00
_cell.angle_gamma   90.00
#
_symmetry.space_group_name_H-M   'P 1'
#
loop_
_entity.id
_entity.type
_entity.pdbx_description
1 polymer ?
#
loop_
_entity_poly.entity_id
_entity_poly.type
_entity_poly.pdbx_seq_one_letter_code
_entity_poly.pdbx_strand_id
1 'polypeptide(L)'
;MPPLTRRTPSYGTGTYLLGKSPLDADFDEHGNAVGVKFVARPGDVFAWPAGVTHFVTDTQDDYEIIGFYALTGFNTVEEPYDMEYAFDSEEETAKKREMCERVPGPEFDPVYGKEGSMPKLWKRTG
;
A
#
# COMPACT_ATOMS: atom_id res chain seq x y z
N MET A 1 2.68 5.51 -12.58
CA MET A 1 1.91 4.31 -12.19
C MET A 1 2.44 3.76 -10.86
N PRO A 2 1.59 3.39 -9.88
CA PRO A 2 2.04 3.16 -8.51
C PRO A 2 2.70 1.78 -8.37
N PRO A 3 3.95 1.70 -7.89
CA PRO A 3 4.63 0.45 -7.59
C PRO A 3 4.36 -0.02 -6.16
N LEU A 4 4.77 -1.27 -5.89
CA LEU A 4 4.75 -1.86 -4.55
C LEU A 4 5.40 -0.92 -3.55
N THR A 5 4.65 -0.53 -2.52
CA THR A 5 5.16 0.29 -1.42
C THR A 5 5.56 -0.65 -0.28
N ARG A 6 6.84 -0.68 0.07
CA ARG A 6 7.35 -1.26 1.30
C ARG A 6 7.60 -0.13 2.29
N ARG A 7 7.20 -0.30 3.55
CA ARG A 7 7.48 0.68 4.59
C ARG A 7 8.00 0.03 5.86
N THR A 8 8.90 0.74 6.53
CA THR A 8 9.49 0.34 7.81
C THR A 8 9.60 1.56 8.72
N PRO A 9 9.00 1.53 9.93
CA PRO A 9 9.23 2.56 10.92
C PRO A 9 10.67 2.54 11.44
N SER A 10 11.34 3.69 11.48
CA SER A 10 12.67 3.85 12.10
C SER A 10 12.56 4.22 13.58
N TYR A 11 11.57 5.06 13.92
CA TYR A 11 11.24 5.51 15.27
C TYR A 11 9.72 5.61 15.43
N GLY A 12 9.28 5.55 16.69
CA GLY A 12 7.87 5.72 17.05
C GLY A 12 6.92 4.65 16.52
N THR A 13 5.64 4.86 16.80
CA THR A 13 4.55 3.96 16.38
C THR A 13 3.54 4.72 15.53
N GLY A 14 3.09 4.10 14.44
CA GLY A 14 2.10 4.68 13.53
C GLY A 14 0.92 3.75 13.31
N THR A 15 -0.31 4.26 13.45
CA THR A 15 -1.53 3.51 13.14
C THR A 15 -1.96 3.81 11.70
N TYR A 16 -2.01 2.78 10.88
CA TYR A 16 -2.45 2.82 9.49
C TYR A 16 -3.90 2.36 9.38
N LEU A 17 -4.66 3.07 8.57
CA LEU A 17 -5.90 2.56 8.00
C LEU A 17 -5.66 2.28 6.51
N LEU A 18 -5.78 1.00 6.14
CA LEU A 18 -5.54 0.48 4.79
C LEU A 18 -6.87 0.09 4.13
N GLY A 19 -7.02 0.37 2.85
CA GLY A 19 -8.18 -0.04 2.05
C GLY A 19 -9.49 0.66 2.40
N LYS A 20 -9.44 1.83 3.07
CA LYS A 20 -10.61 2.66 3.38
C LYS A 20 -10.32 4.13 3.11
N SER A 21 -11.20 4.76 2.33
CA SER A 21 -11.25 6.19 2.10
C SER A 21 -12.26 6.87 3.06
N PRO A 22 -12.24 8.21 3.18
CA PRO A 22 -13.27 8.95 3.91
C PRO A 22 -14.68 8.84 3.30
N LEU A 23 -14.80 8.43 2.04
CA LEU A 23 -16.09 8.27 1.35
C LEU A 23 -16.71 6.89 1.60
N ASP A 24 -15.90 5.92 2.02
CA ASP A 24 -16.38 4.56 2.30
C ASP A 24 -17.10 4.51 3.65
N ALA A 25 -18.14 3.68 3.73
CA ALA A 25 -18.82 3.39 4.99
C ALA A 25 -17.86 2.78 6.02
N ASP A 26 -18.16 2.96 7.32
CA ASP A 26 -17.36 2.34 8.37
C ASP A 26 -17.53 0.82 8.46
N PHE A 27 -18.70 0.33 8.03
CA PHE A 27 -19.07 -1.08 8.07
C PHE A 27 -19.68 -1.53 6.74
N ASP A 28 -19.40 -2.76 6.34
CA ASP A 28 -20.03 -3.41 5.19
C ASP A 28 -21.48 -3.84 5.50
N GLU A 29 -22.16 -4.42 4.51
CA GLU A 29 -23.53 -4.93 4.64
C GLU A 29 -23.69 -6.06 5.68
N HIS A 30 -22.59 -6.67 6.11
CA HIS A 30 -22.54 -7.72 7.11
C HIS A 30 -22.13 -7.20 8.51
N GLY A 31 -21.87 -5.90 8.64
CA GLY A 31 -21.42 -5.27 9.88
C GLY A 31 -19.93 -5.45 10.18
N ASN A 32 -19.12 -5.90 9.22
CA ASN A 32 -17.67 -5.94 9.38
C ASN A 32 -17.07 -4.57 9.10
N ALA A 33 -16.02 -4.20 9.82
CA ALA A 33 -15.32 -2.94 9.57
C ALA A 33 -14.71 -2.92 8.16
N VAL A 34 -14.91 -1.81 7.43
CA VAL A 34 -14.29 -1.59 6.12
C VAL A 34 -12.83 -1.21 6.31
N GLY A 35 -11.96 -1.81 5.49
CA GLY A 35 -10.51 -1.62 5.57
C GLY A 35 -9.86 -2.36 6.75
N VAL A 36 -8.54 -2.19 6.86
CA VAL A 36 -7.71 -2.85 7.87
C VAL A 36 -6.96 -1.80 8.68
N LYS A 37 -7.13 -1.84 10.00
CA LYS A 37 -6.30 -1.07 10.93
C LYS A 37 -5.05 -1.87 11.29
N PHE A 38 -3.89 -1.27 11.08
CA PHE A 38 -2.59 -1.88 11.33
C PHE A 38 -1.71 -0.93 12.17
N VAL A 39 -1.08 -1.43 13.23
CA VAL A 39 -0.17 -0.64 14.06
C VAL A 39 1.26 -1.03 13.69
N ALA A 40 1.98 -0.11 13.06
CA ALA A 40 3.36 -0.27 12.64
C ALA A 40 4.32 0.17 13.75
N ARG A 41 5.25 -0.71 14.14
CA ARG A 41 6.28 -0.45 15.15
C ARG A 41 7.69 -0.54 14.56
N PRO A 42 8.72 -0.03 15.24
CA PRO A 42 10.10 -0.16 14.77
C PRO A 42 10.48 -1.62 14.54
N GLY A 43 11.03 -1.91 13.35
CA GLY A 43 11.37 -3.26 12.90
C GLY A 43 10.28 -3.98 12.12
N ASP A 44 9.02 -3.50 12.15
CA ASP A 44 7.97 -4.04 11.30
C ASP A 44 8.23 -3.68 9.83
N VAL A 45 7.95 -4.64 8.94
CA VAL A 45 7.97 -4.42 7.50
C VAL A 45 6.63 -4.84 6.94
N PHE A 46 5.98 -3.92 6.24
CA PHE A 46 4.68 -4.15 5.64
C PHE A 46 4.68 -3.61 4.20
N ALA A 47 3.94 -4.32 3.35
CA ALA A 47 3.80 -4.02 1.94
C ALA A 47 2.37 -4.28 1.49
N TRP A 48 1.90 -3.50 0.51
CA TRP A 48 0.56 -3.61 -0.05
C TRP A 48 0.56 -3.36 -1.57
N PRO A 49 -0.44 -3.90 -2.28
CA PRO A 49 -0.58 -3.71 -3.72
C PRO A 49 -0.91 -2.27 -4.13
N ALA A 50 -0.56 -1.98 -5.37
CA ALA A 50 -1.01 -0.80 -6.09
C ALA A 50 -2.55 -0.68 -5.97
N GLY A 51 -3.04 0.56 -5.82
CA GLY A 51 -4.46 0.84 -5.68
C GLY A 51 -5.03 0.69 -4.26
N VAL A 52 -4.23 0.27 -3.28
CA VAL A 52 -4.68 0.26 -1.88
C VAL A 52 -4.50 1.64 -1.25
N THR A 53 -5.63 2.32 -1.00
CA THR A 53 -5.69 3.55 -0.21
C THR A 53 -5.09 3.32 1.18
N HIS A 54 -4.28 4.25 1.66
CA HIS A 54 -3.70 4.14 2.99
C HIS A 54 -3.43 5.53 3.57
N PHE A 55 -3.64 5.69 4.86
CA PHE A 55 -3.20 6.88 5.59
C PHE A 55 -2.90 6.56 7.05
N VAL A 56 -2.10 7.41 7.68
CA VAL A 56 -1.77 7.32 9.10
C VAL A 56 -2.82 8.09 9.88
N THR A 57 -3.50 7.42 10.82
CA THR A 57 -4.51 8.07 11.67
C THR A 57 -3.88 8.67 12.93
N ASP A 58 -2.88 7.99 13.48
CA ASP A 58 -2.27 8.34 14.77
C ASP A 58 -0.77 8.03 14.74
N THR A 59 0.03 8.90 15.36
CA THR A 59 1.48 8.71 15.53
C THR A 59 1.89 8.94 16.98
N GLN A 60 2.96 8.27 17.41
CA GLN A 60 3.59 8.41 18.72
C GLN A 60 5.11 8.42 18.57
N ASP A 61 5.78 9.09 19.51
CA ASP A 61 7.24 9.10 19.68
C ASP A 61 8.02 9.43 18.39
N ASP A 62 7.69 10.58 17.79
CA ASP A 62 8.34 11.11 16.58
C ASP A 62 8.41 10.09 15.43
N TYR A 63 7.26 9.47 15.15
CA TYR A 63 7.10 8.45 14.12
C TYR A 63 7.73 8.84 12.78
N GLU A 64 8.69 8.03 12.33
CA GLU A 64 9.36 8.19 11.04
C GLU A 64 9.28 6.87 10.27
N ILE A 65 9.13 6.98 8.95
CA ILE A 65 8.97 5.84 8.06
C ILE A 65 9.87 5.95 6.84
N ILE A 66 10.49 4.83 6.49
CA ILE A 66 11.25 4.70 5.25
C ILE A 66 10.40 3.90 4.26
N GLY A 67 10.05 4.54 3.15
CA GLY A 67 9.32 3.94 2.04
C GLY A 67 10.25 3.48 0.92
N PHE A 68 10.00 2.28 0.39
CA PHE A 68 10.66 1.77 -0.81
C PHE A 68 9.62 1.40 -1.85
N TYR A 69 9.95 1.68 -3.09
CA TYR A 69 9.11 1.43 -4.25
C TYR A 69 9.82 0.46 -5.18
N ALA A 70 9.21 -0.70 -5.45
CA ALA A 70 9.82 -1.68 -6.35
C ALA A 70 9.87 -1.10 -7.77
N LEU A 71 11.03 -1.19 -8.44
CA LEU A 71 11.11 -0.88 -9.86
C LEU A 71 10.44 -2.00 -10.65
N THR A 72 9.53 -1.61 -11.52
CA THR A 72 8.78 -2.46 -12.43
C THR A 72 8.93 -1.91 -13.85
N GLY A 73 8.38 -2.59 -14.85
CA GLY A 73 8.28 -2.04 -16.21
C GLY A 73 7.40 -0.77 -16.32
N PHE A 74 6.82 -0.30 -15.22
CA PHE A 74 5.86 0.81 -15.15
C PHE A 74 6.38 2.05 -14.39
N ASN A 75 7.61 2.03 -13.85
CA ASN A 75 8.22 3.14 -13.10
C ASN A 75 9.75 3.17 -13.26
N THR A 76 10.40 4.28 -12.90
CA THR A 76 11.87 4.45 -12.96
C THR A 76 12.44 4.86 -11.60
N VAL A 77 13.76 5.02 -11.50
CA VAL A 77 14.38 5.53 -10.26
C VAL A 77 14.03 6.99 -10.03
N GLU A 78 13.93 7.77 -11.12
CA GLU A 78 13.59 9.20 -11.12
C GLU A 78 12.11 9.44 -10.85
N GLU A 79 11.24 8.54 -11.34
CA GLU A 79 9.80 8.56 -11.13
C GLU A 79 9.36 7.25 -10.45
N PRO A 80 9.74 7.06 -9.18
CA PRO A 80 9.60 5.78 -8.50
C PRO A 80 8.18 5.53 -8.03
N TYR A 81 7.27 6.51 -8.05
CA TYR A 81 5.88 6.34 -7.66
C TYR A 81 4.97 7.34 -8.36
N ASP A 82 3.67 7.06 -8.30
CA ASP A 82 2.61 7.91 -8.84
C ASP A 82 1.50 7.99 -7.79
N MET A 83 1.41 9.15 -7.15
CA MET A 83 0.53 9.38 -6.02
C MET A 83 -0.80 9.92 -6.50
N GLU A 84 -1.87 9.20 -6.15
CA GLU A 84 -3.24 9.62 -6.39
C GLU A 84 -3.92 10.06 -5.09
N TYR A 85 -4.54 11.24 -5.10
CA TYR A 85 -5.26 11.78 -3.94
C TYR A 85 -6.78 11.60 -4.02
N ALA A 86 -7.28 11.01 -5.11
CA ALA A 86 -8.69 10.73 -5.34
C ALA A 86 -9.58 11.98 -5.31
N PHE A 87 -9.08 13.09 -5.86
CA PHE A 87 -9.85 14.33 -6.04
C PHE A 87 -10.62 14.38 -7.37
N ASP A 88 -10.37 13.43 -8.26
CA ASP A 88 -11.04 13.32 -9.56
C ASP A 88 -12.41 12.62 -9.45
N SER A 89 -13.11 12.47 -10.58
CA SER A 89 -14.39 11.78 -10.65
C SER A 89 -14.28 10.28 -10.36
N GLU A 90 -15.42 9.64 -10.06
CA GLU A 90 -15.51 8.19 -9.94
C GLU A 90 -15.06 7.46 -11.22
N GLU A 91 -15.34 8.03 -12.39
CA GLU A 91 -14.91 7.49 -13.68
C GLU A 91 -13.39 7.47 -13.82
N GLU A 92 -12.72 8.58 -13.48
CA GLU A 92 -11.25 8.65 -13.50
C GLU A 92 -10.64 7.73 -12.44
N THR A 93 -11.28 7.61 -11.28
CA THR A 93 -10.88 6.66 -10.24
C THR A 93 -10.99 5.22 -10.72
N ALA A 94 -12.03 4.87 -11.48
CA ALA A 94 -12.18 3.55 -12.08
C ALA A 94 -11.08 3.25 -13.10
N LYS A 95 -10.73 4.21 -13.97
CA LYS A 95 -9.59 4.07 -14.91
C LYS A 95 -8.27 3.83 -14.16
N LYS A 96 -8.02 4.57 -13.08
CA LYS A 96 -6.82 4.39 -12.24
C LYS A 96 -6.81 3.03 -11.55
N ARG A 97 -7.97 2.50 -11.15
CA ARG A 97 -8.09 1.12 -10.62
C ARG A 97 -7.67 0.08 -11.65
N GLU A 98 -8.18 0.16 -12.88
CA GLU A 98 -7.77 -0.75 -13.97
C GLU A 98 -6.26 -0.70 -14.23
N MET A 99 -5.65 0.47 -14.11
CA MET A 99 -4.20 0.62 -14.23
C MET A 99 -3.46 -0.06 -13.07
N CYS A 100 -3.96 0.04 -11.84
CA CYS A 100 -3.37 -0.61 -10.66
C CYS A 100 -3.37 -2.13 -10.77
N GLU A 101 -4.42 -2.72 -11.35
CA GLU A 101 -4.53 -4.18 -11.58
C GLU A 101 -3.46 -4.71 -12.55
N ARG A 102 -2.92 -3.84 -13.42
CA ARG A 102 -1.86 -4.20 -14.37
C ARG A 102 -0.46 -4.14 -13.77
N VAL A 103 -0.31 -3.59 -12.56
CA VAL A 103 1.00 -3.48 -11.91
C VAL A 103 1.43 -4.87 -11.46
N PRO A 104 2.57 -5.39 -11.98
CA PRO A 104 3.03 -6.71 -11.61
C PRO A 104 3.49 -6.72 -10.15
N GLY A 105 3.28 -7.85 -9.48
CA GLY A 105 3.95 -8.13 -8.22
C GLY A 105 5.48 -8.12 -8.39
N PRO A 106 6.23 -7.98 -7.29
CA PRO A 106 7.68 -7.93 -7.35
C PRO A 106 8.24 -9.29 -7.77
N GLU A 107 9.32 -9.29 -8.57
CA GLU A 107 9.98 -10.53 -9.00
C GLU A 107 10.60 -11.30 -7.82
N PHE A 108 11.16 -10.56 -6.86
CA PHE A 108 11.72 -11.07 -5.62
C PHE A 108 11.08 -10.40 -4.42
N ASP A 109 11.10 -11.07 -3.27
CA ASP A 109 10.61 -10.49 -2.03
C ASP A 109 11.50 -9.28 -1.65
N PRO A 110 10.93 -8.08 -1.44
CA PRO A 110 11.71 -6.90 -1.13
C PRO A 110 12.35 -6.95 0.27
N VAL A 111 11.96 -7.90 1.12
CA VAL A 111 12.49 -8.10 2.47
C VAL A 111 13.47 -9.28 2.50
N TYR A 112 13.08 -10.42 1.93
CA TYR A 112 13.83 -11.68 2.03
C TYR A 112 14.50 -12.11 0.72
N GLY A 113 14.40 -11.33 -0.36
CA GLY A 113 15.02 -11.63 -1.65
C GLY A 113 14.39 -12.84 -2.34
N LYS A 114 15.23 -13.72 -2.90
CA LYS A 114 14.79 -14.87 -3.72
C LYS A 114 14.00 -15.93 -2.94
N GLU A 115 14.26 -16.05 -1.65
CA GLU A 115 13.65 -17.07 -0.78
C GLU A 115 12.36 -16.58 -0.11
N GLY A 116 12.00 -15.31 -0.31
CA GLY A 116 10.84 -14.74 0.33
C GLY A 116 9.50 -15.18 -0.24
N SER A 117 8.46 -15.00 0.57
CA SER A 117 7.11 -15.49 0.26
C SER A 117 6.27 -14.48 -0.52
N MET A 118 6.69 -13.21 -0.58
CA MET A 118 5.88 -12.12 -1.12
C MET A 118 5.43 -12.34 -2.57
N PRO A 119 6.27 -12.80 -3.51
CA PRO A 119 5.83 -13.07 -4.88
C PRO A 119 4.72 -14.14 -4.97
N LYS A 120 4.70 -15.10 -4.03
CA LYS A 120 3.66 -16.15 -3.98
C LYS A 120 2.36 -15.62 -3.37
N LEU A 121 2.46 -14.81 -2.32
CA LEU A 121 1.30 -14.17 -1.68
C LEU A 121 0.58 -13.22 -2.66
N TRP A 122 1.35 -12.49 -3.46
CA TRP A 122 0.82 -11.53 -4.43
C TRP A 122 0.08 -12.17 -5.61
N LYS A 123 0.49 -13.38 -6.02
CA LYS A 123 -0.20 -14.13 -7.09
C LYS A 123 -1.51 -14.77 -6.63
N ARG A 124 -1.73 -14.90 -5.31
CA ARG A 124 -2.96 -15.46 -4.74
C ARG A 124 -4.09 -14.45 -4.62
N THR A 125 -3.81 -13.17 -4.84
CA THR A 125 -4.80 -12.10 -4.90
C THR A 125 -5.04 -11.75 -6.37
N GLY A 126 -5.93 -12.51 -6.99
CA GLY A 126 -6.41 -12.34 -8.37
C GLY A 126 -7.73 -13.07 -8.49
#